data_AF-A0A2W4JTL4-F1
#
_entry.id   AF-A0A2W4JTL4-F1
#
_cell.length_a   1.000
_cell.length_b   1.000
_cell.length_c   1.000
_cell.angle_alpha   90.00
_cell.angle_beta   90.00
_cell.angle_gamma   90.00
#
_symmetry.space_group_name_H-M   'P 1'
#
loop_
_entity.id
_entity.type
_entity.pdbx_description
1 polymer ?
#
loop_
_entity_poly.entity_id
_entity_poly.type
_entity_poly.pdbx_seq_one_letter_code
_entity_poly.pdbx_strand_id
1 'polypeptide(L)'
;MKLRIPEIEILPDDPFRNDNLERKYAVEGLTNILGSTTDPLVISVNAPWGYGKTTFLKMLHAHLLNNGFKVVRFNAWESDYIDDPFVALLTDTEEQLKVLKSVGDKSLQNKLEKVKNYGKKIIKTAVPAAVRVATAGVLDLNEFTEESIADAAERFASEQINAYLEAKKSISSFREEIKSIAESIYGQQSMLPLVFIIDELDRCRPPHAVRVLEIVKHLFSIDRVAFVIALDAEQLAHSIRTLYGQGM
;
A
#
# COMPACT_ATOMS: atom_id res chain seq x y z
N MET A 1 -29.43 23.95 -12.32
CA MET A 1 -29.36 23.36 -10.97
C MET A 1 -28.13 22.48 -10.89
N LYS A 2 -27.16 22.78 -10.03
CA LYS A 2 -26.05 21.84 -9.77
C LYS A 2 -26.55 20.79 -8.78
N LEU A 3 -26.56 19.52 -9.18
CA LEU A 3 -27.02 18.39 -8.36
C LEU A 3 -25.96 17.94 -7.34
N ARG A 4 -24.72 18.42 -7.47
CA ARG A 4 -23.61 18.11 -6.56
C ARG A 4 -23.22 19.36 -5.77
N ILE A 5 -23.05 19.17 -4.47
CA ILE A 5 -22.42 20.15 -3.61
C ILE A 5 -20.98 20.33 -4.12
N PRO A 6 -20.50 21.56 -4.35
CA PRO A 6 -19.12 21.79 -4.76
C PRO A 6 -18.18 21.23 -3.68
N GLU A 7 -17.08 20.61 -4.12
CA GLU A 7 -16.04 20.21 -3.18
C GLU A 7 -15.46 21.45 -2.48
N ILE A 8 -15.15 21.28 -1.21
CA ILE A 8 -14.39 22.27 -0.45
C ILE A 8 -13.03 22.50 -1.11
N GLU A 9 -12.71 23.76 -1.36
CA GLU A 9 -11.41 24.17 -1.87
C GLU A 9 -10.38 24.13 -0.75
N ILE A 10 -9.30 23.37 -0.96
CA ILE A 10 -8.16 23.27 -0.05
C ILE A 10 -6.96 23.86 -0.78
N LEU A 11 -6.55 25.05 -0.33
CA LEU A 11 -5.43 25.76 -0.92
C LEU A 11 -4.11 25.15 -0.43
N PRO A 12 -3.11 24.93 -1.30
CA PRO A 12 -1.82 24.38 -0.89
C PRO A 12 -1.16 25.18 0.25
N ASP A 13 -1.13 26.51 0.15
CA ASP A 13 -0.45 27.37 1.13
C ASP A 13 -1.26 27.62 2.41
N ASP A 14 -2.58 27.46 2.35
CA ASP A 14 -3.48 27.60 3.49
C ASP A 14 -4.57 26.52 3.46
N PRO A 15 -4.22 25.28 3.87
CA PRO A 15 -5.13 24.13 3.80
C PRO A 15 -6.39 24.28 4.65
N PHE A 16 -6.36 25.17 5.65
CA PHE A 16 -7.43 25.33 6.65
C PHE A 16 -8.29 26.57 6.42
N ARG A 17 -8.04 27.36 5.36
CA ARG A 17 -8.79 28.58 5.03
C ARG A 17 -10.31 28.41 5.11
N ASN A 18 -10.81 27.26 4.64
CA ASN A 18 -12.23 26.93 4.56
C ASN A 18 -12.64 25.86 5.58
N ASP A 19 -11.85 25.62 6.63
CA ASP A 19 -12.09 24.57 7.63
C ASP A 19 -13.10 24.99 8.70
N ASN A 20 -14.38 24.91 8.36
CA ASN A 20 -15.49 25.20 9.29
C ASN A 20 -15.67 24.18 10.43
N LEU A 21 -14.95 23.05 10.39
CA LEU A 21 -15.06 21.97 11.37
C LEU A 21 -13.84 21.89 12.31
N GLU A 22 -12.98 22.90 12.29
CA GLU A 22 -11.81 23.04 13.17
C GLU A 22 -10.90 21.79 13.18
N ARG A 23 -10.83 21.11 12.03
CA ARG A 23 -9.99 19.93 11.81
C ARG A 23 -8.50 20.22 11.92
N LYS A 24 -8.10 21.50 11.78
CA LYS A 24 -6.72 21.97 11.96
C LYS A 24 -6.02 21.33 13.15
N TYR A 25 -6.61 21.34 14.34
CA TYR A 25 -5.98 20.79 15.54
C TYR A 25 -5.68 19.29 15.44
N ALA A 26 -6.62 18.53 14.87
CA ALA A 26 -6.44 17.09 14.66
C ALA A 26 -5.39 16.80 13.57
N VAL A 27 -5.35 17.62 12.50
CA VAL A 27 -4.33 17.53 11.46
C VAL A 27 -2.94 17.85 12.02
N GLU A 28 -2.79 18.93 12.78
CA GLU A 28 -1.51 19.31 13.42
C GLU A 28 -1.05 18.25 14.41
N GLY A 29 -1.95 17.72 15.24
CA GLY A 29 -1.65 16.62 16.16
C GLY A 29 -1.16 15.37 15.43
N LEU A 30 -1.83 14.98 14.35
CA LEU A 30 -1.43 13.83 13.53
C LEU A 30 -0.08 14.05 12.85
N THR A 31 0.16 15.24 12.30
CA THR A 31 1.47 15.62 11.72
C THR A 31 2.60 15.54 12.74
N ASN A 32 2.36 15.99 13.97
CA ASN A 32 3.35 15.90 15.04
C ASN A 32 3.68 14.43 15.38
N ILE A 33 2.67 13.57 15.47
CA ILE A 33 2.89 12.13 15.70
C ILE A 33 3.72 11.54 14.56
N LEU A 34 3.34 11.81 13.30
CA LEU A 34 4.07 11.33 12.11
C LEU A 34 5.52 11.81 12.07
N GLY A 35 5.80 13.04 12.52
CA GLY A 35 7.16 13.61 12.55
C GLY A 35 7.99 13.22 13.78
N SER A 36 7.42 12.52 14.75
CA SER A 36 8.06 12.23 16.05
C SER A 36 8.83 10.90 16.10
N THR A 37 8.68 10.02 15.11
CA THR A 37 9.30 8.69 15.09
C THR A 37 9.74 8.29 13.70
N THR A 38 10.81 7.49 13.64
CA THR A 38 11.24 6.77 12.44
C THR A 38 10.75 5.33 12.41
N ASP A 39 10.05 4.85 13.45
CA ASP A 39 9.53 3.49 13.49
C ASP A 39 8.37 3.31 12.49
N PRO A 40 8.13 2.09 11.99
CA PRO A 40 6.97 1.80 11.15
C PRO A 40 5.68 2.15 11.89
N LEU A 41 4.85 3.00 11.29
CA LEU A 41 3.64 3.51 11.93
C LEU A 41 2.42 3.35 11.02
N VAL A 42 1.31 2.88 11.57
CA VAL A 42 0.03 2.79 10.87
C VAL A 42 -1.04 3.44 11.75
N ILE A 43 -1.69 4.48 11.25
CA ILE A 43 -2.73 5.24 11.94
C ILE A 43 -4.02 5.14 11.13
N SER A 44 -5.13 4.84 11.79
CA SER A 44 -6.45 4.90 11.17
C SER A 44 -7.15 6.23 11.47
N VAL A 45 -7.73 6.84 10.44
CA VAL A 45 -8.69 7.95 10.55
C VAL A 45 -10.08 7.35 10.41
N ASN A 46 -10.66 6.99 11.56
CA ASN A 46 -11.96 6.33 11.63
C ASN A 46 -13.10 7.35 11.79
N ALA A 47 -14.07 7.31 10.88
CA ALA A 47 -15.33 8.04 11.03
C ALA A 47 -16.42 7.45 10.11
N PRO A 48 -17.72 7.67 10.41
CA PRO A 48 -18.79 7.19 9.54
C PRO A 48 -18.79 7.82 8.14
N TRP A 49 -19.63 7.30 7.25
CA TRP A 49 -19.85 7.91 5.94
C TRP A 49 -20.40 9.34 6.05
N GLY A 50 -19.94 10.24 5.18
CA GLY A 50 -20.35 11.65 5.18
C GLY A 50 -19.63 12.58 6.16
N TYR A 51 -18.77 12.07 7.04
CA TYR A 51 -18.04 12.91 8.04
C TYR A 51 -16.85 13.69 7.47
N GLY A 52 -16.60 13.58 6.15
CA GLY A 52 -15.55 14.32 5.46
C GLY A 52 -14.14 13.79 5.68
N LYS A 53 -13.97 12.47 5.82
CA LYS A 53 -12.65 11.79 5.89
C LYS A 53 -11.73 12.20 4.75
N THR A 54 -12.22 12.15 3.51
CA THR A 54 -11.47 12.58 2.31
C THR A 54 -11.06 14.06 2.39
N THR A 55 -11.94 14.94 2.87
CA THR A 55 -11.59 16.35 3.12
C THR A 55 -10.49 16.47 4.15
N PHE A 56 -10.60 15.76 5.29
CA PHE A 56 -9.57 15.72 6.31
C PHE A 56 -8.23 15.23 5.75
N LEU A 57 -8.22 14.15 4.97
CA LEU A 57 -7.01 13.63 4.33
C LEU A 57 -6.42 14.58 3.28
N LYS A 58 -7.24 15.34 2.54
CA LYS A 58 -6.77 16.38 1.62
C LYS A 58 -6.12 17.55 2.40
N MET A 59 -6.69 17.98 3.53
CA MET A 59 -6.10 18.99 4.41
C MET A 59 -4.79 18.50 5.03
N LEU A 60 -4.77 17.26 5.56
CA LEU A 60 -3.59 16.61 6.09
C LEU A 60 -2.49 16.52 5.03
N HIS A 61 -2.82 16.08 3.81
CA HIS A 61 -1.86 15.99 2.71
C HIS A 61 -1.19 17.34 2.44
N ALA A 62 -1.97 18.41 2.24
CA ALA A 62 -1.40 19.74 1.98
C ALA A 62 -0.57 20.24 3.17
N HIS A 63 -1.05 20.05 4.41
CA HIS A 63 -0.30 20.45 5.59
C HIS A 63 1.01 19.67 5.78
N LEU A 64 1.02 18.36 5.50
CA LEU A 64 2.24 17.54 5.52
C LEU A 64 3.27 18.05 4.50
N LEU A 65 2.84 18.37 3.27
CA LEU A 65 3.74 18.94 2.25
C LEU A 65 4.36 20.26 2.71
N ASN A 66 3.56 21.14 3.34
CA ASN A 66 4.05 22.42 3.89
C ASN A 66 5.05 22.24 5.05
N ASN A 67 4.98 21.11 5.75
CA ASN A 67 5.93 20.74 6.81
C ASN A 67 7.09 19.86 6.31
N GLY A 68 7.30 19.80 4.99
CA GLY A 68 8.45 19.14 4.38
C GLY A 68 8.32 17.63 4.20
N PHE A 69 7.18 17.03 4.55
CA PHE A 69 6.93 15.61 4.29
C PHE A 69 6.75 15.36 2.78
N LYS A 70 7.05 14.12 2.39
CA LYS A 70 6.69 13.51 1.12
C LYS A 70 5.57 12.54 1.38
N VAL A 71 4.55 12.64 0.56
CA VAL A 71 3.31 11.88 0.72
C VAL A 71 2.97 11.18 -0.57
N VAL A 72 2.61 9.90 -0.46
CA VAL A 72 2.01 9.11 -1.52
C VAL A 72 0.54 8.92 -1.17
N ARG A 73 -0.36 9.31 -2.06
CA ARG A 73 -1.81 9.08 -1.90
C ARG A 73 -2.21 7.83 -2.67
N PHE A 74 -3.10 7.04 -2.10
CA PHE A 74 -3.66 5.85 -2.74
C PHE A 74 -5.16 5.80 -2.44
N ASN A 75 -5.99 5.89 -3.47
CA ASN A 75 -7.43 5.62 -3.32
C ASN A 75 -7.65 4.13 -3.58
N ALA A 76 -7.93 3.37 -2.51
CA ALA A 76 -8.09 1.93 -2.62
C ALA A 76 -9.31 1.56 -3.49
N TRP A 77 -10.39 2.32 -3.37
CA TRP A 77 -11.63 2.06 -4.10
C TRP A 77 -11.51 2.31 -5.60
N GLU A 78 -10.78 3.36 -6.01
CA GLU A 78 -10.54 3.65 -7.44
C GLU A 78 -9.79 2.51 -8.14
N SER A 79 -8.96 1.77 -7.41
CA SER A 79 -8.20 0.64 -7.93
C SER A 79 -8.86 -0.72 -7.65
N ASP A 80 -10.08 -0.74 -7.12
CA ASP A 80 -10.67 -1.98 -6.60
C ASP A 80 -11.04 -3.00 -7.66
N TYR A 81 -11.01 -2.60 -8.94
CA TYR A 81 -11.19 -3.46 -10.12
C TYR A 81 -9.94 -4.28 -10.48
N ILE A 82 -8.78 -3.96 -9.91
CA ILE A 82 -7.52 -4.67 -10.13
C ILE A 82 -7.47 -5.92 -9.22
N ASP A 83 -6.93 -7.01 -9.76
CA ASP A 83 -6.84 -8.30 -9.04
C ASP A 83 -5.94 -8.24 -7.80
N ASP A 84 -4.72 -7.68 -7.93
CA ASP A 84 -3.80 -7.49 -6.80
C ASP A 84 -3.60 -5.98 -6.50
N PRO A 85 -4.16 -5.44 -5.39
CA PRO A 85 -3.97 -4.04 -4.99
C PRO A 85 -2.50 -3.65 -4.83
N PHE A 86 -1.60 -4.61 -4.63
CA PHE A 86 -0.18 -4.33 -4.53
C PHE A 86 0.36 -3.72 -5.84
N VAL A 87 -0.16 -4.15 -7.00
CA VAL A 87 0.22 -3.59 -8.30
C VAL A 87 -0.16 -2.11 -8.39
N ALA A 88 -1.38 -1.77 -7.97
CA ALA A 88 -1.88 -0.40 -7.98
C ALA A 88 -1.04 0.48 -7.05
N LEU A 89 -0.86 0.03 -5.79
CA LEU A 89 -0.07 0.76 -4.80
C LEU A 89 1.38 0.98 -5.26
N LEU A 90 2.03 -0.03 -5.85
CA LEU A 90 3.38 0.11 -6.40
C LEU A 90 3.46 1.15 -7.52
N THR A 91 2.47 1.15 -8.41
CA THR A 91 2.45 2.03 -9.58
C THR A 91 2.21 3.48 -9.17
N ASP A 92 1.24 3.72 -8.28
CA ASP A 92 0.95 5.06 -7.73
C ASP A 92 2.14 5.61 -6.94
N THR A 93 2.82 4.74 -6.19
CA THR A 93 4.05 5.09 -5.47
C THR A 93 5.15 5.50 -6.45
N GLU A 94 5.36 4.74 -7.52
CA GLU A 94 6.36 5.03 -8.55
C GLU A 94 6.07 6.37 -9.24
N GLU A 95 4.82 6.60 -9.64
CA GLU A 95 4.40 7.81 -10.33
C GLU A 95 4.57 9.06 -9.45
N GLN A 96 4.08 9.02 -8.20
CA GLN A 96 4.15 10.16 -7.30
C GLN A 96 5.58 10.44 -6.85
N LEU A 97 6.38 9.42 -6.54
CA LEU A 97 7.78 9.61 -6.16
C LEU A 97 8.64 10.13 -7.31
N LYS A 98 8.32 9.81 -8.57
CA LYS A 98 8.97 10.39 -9.76
C LYS A 98 8.74 11.90 -9.87
N VAL A 99 7.57 12.39 -9.47
CA VAL A 99 7.21 13.82 -9.52
C VAL A 99 7.87 14.61 -8.39
N LEU A 100 8.13 13.98 -7.23
CA LEU A 100 8.63 14.65 -6.02
C LEU A 100 10.11 15.09 -6.07
N LYS A 101 10.85 14.78 -7.14
CA LYS A 101 12.21 15.31 -7.37
C LYS A 101 12.35 15.89 -8.78
N SER A 102 13.18 16.92 -8.89
CA SER A 102 13.64 17.51 -10.14
C SER A 102 14.11 16.43 -11.11
N VAL A 103 13.55 16.48 -12.32
CA VAL A 103 13.91 15.68 -13.50
C VAL A 103 15.44 15.46 -13.55
N GLY A 104 15.92 14.23 -13.33
CA GLY A 104 17.34 13.87 -13.53
C GLY A 104 18.05 13.10 -12.40
N ASP A 105 17.44 12.85 -11.24
CA ASP A 105 18.05 12.02 -10.18
C ASP A 105 18.05 10.52 -10.58
N LYS A 106 19.08 10.13 -11.36
CA LYS A 106 19.30 8.74 -11.82
C LYS A 106 19.36 7.75 -10.66
N SER A 107 19.78 8.18 -9.47
CA SER A 107 19.81 7.32 -8.29
C SER A 107 18.40 6.93 -7.87
N LEU A 108 17.50 7.91 -7.68
CA LEU A 108 16.11 7.63 -7.29
C LEU A 108 15.38 6.75 -8.31
N GLN A 109 15.57 7.02 -9.61
CA GLN A 109 14.97 6.20 -10.67
C GLN A 109 15.42 4.74 -10.60
N ASN A 110 16.71 4.50 -10.39
CA ASN A 110 17.24 3.14 -10.23
C ASN A 110 16.65 2.43 -9.00
N LYS A 111 16.44 3.16 -7.89
CA LYS A 111 15.81 2.59 -6.69
C LYS A 111 14.35 2.21 -6.94
N LEU A 112 13.58 3.09 -7.59
CA LEU A 112 12.19 2.81 -7.96
C LEU A 112 12.06 1.60 -8.90
N GLU A 113 12.97 1.47 -9.87
CA GLU A 113 13.01 0.30 -10.75
C GLU A 113 13.32 -0.99 -9.96
N LYS A 114 14.22 -0.94 -8.98
CA LYS A 114 14.46 -2.08 -8.09
C LYS A 114 13.23 -2.44 -7.25
N VAL A 115 12.58 -1.45 -6.63
CA VAL A 115 11.31 -1.64 -5.90
C VAL A 115 10.28 -2.35 -6.77
N LYS A 116 10.09 -1.88 -8.01
CA LYS A 116 9.19 -2.50 -8.99
C LYS A 116 9.60 -3.93 -9.33
N ASN A 117 10.89 -4.19 -9.51
CA ASN A 117 11.40 -5.52 -9.81
C ASN A 117 11.22 -6.50 -8.63
N TYR A 118 11.45 -6.05 -7.39
CA TYR A 118 11.16 -6.84 -6.20
C TYR A 118 9.65 -7.08 -6.06
N GLY A 119 8.82 -6.05 -6.31
CA GLY A 119 7.36 -6.16 -6.34
C GLY A 119 6.86 -7.21 -7.34
N LYS A 120 7.35 -7.18 -8.58
CA LYS A 120 7.04 -8.19 -9.61
C LYS A 120 7.40 -9.61 -9.15
N LYS A 121 8.55 -9.79 -8.49
CA LYS A 121 8.96 -11.09 -7.94
C LYS A 121 8.02 -11.55 -6.82
N ILE A 122 7.63 -10.66 -5.91
CA ILE A 122 6.67 -10.97 -4.83
C ILE A 122 5.35 -11.45 -5.44
N ILE A 123 4.80 -10.72 -6.42
CA ILE A 123 3.53 -11.07 -7.09
C ILE A 123 3.66 -12.42 -7.80
N LYS A 124 4.71 -12.62 -8.61
CA LYS A 124 4.92 -13.86 -9.37
C LYS A 124 4.97 -15.09 -8.45
N THR A 125 5.55 -14.94 -7.27
CA THR A 125 5.74 -16.04 -6.32
C THR A 125 4.49 -16.29 -5.46
N ALA A 126 3.63 -15.30 -5.28
CA ALA A 126 2.34 -15.47 -4.60
C ALA A 126 1.33 -16.30 -5.42
N VAL A 127 1.52 -16.43 -6.74
CA VAL A 127 0.69 -17.27 -7.60
C VAL A 127 1.01 -18.76 -7.35
N PRO A 128 0.01 -19.57 -6.93
CA PRO A 128 0.22 -20.99 -6.64
C PRO A 128 0.86 -21.74 -7.81
N ALA A 129 1.83 -22.62 -7.53
CA ALA A 129 2.52 -23.39 -8.57
C ALA A 129 1.55 -24.25 -9.41
N ALA A 130 0.51 -24.82 -8.77
CA ALA A 130 -0.53 -25.59 -9.46
C ALA A 130 -1.27 -24.77 -10.53
N VAL A 131 -1.56 -23.48 -10.26
CA VAL A 131 -2.21 -22.58 -11.23
C VAL A 131 -1.28 -22.30 -12.41
N ARG A 132 0.03 -22.14 -12.17
CA ARG A 132 1.03 -21.97 -13.23
C ARG A 132 1.13 -23.20 -14.13
N VAL A 133 1.10 -24.39 -13.56
CA VAL A 133 1.15 -25.66 -14.33
C VAL A 133 -0.13 -25.85 -15.14
N ALA A 134 -1.30 -25.62 -14.54
CA ALA A 134 -2.59 -25.75 -15.22
C ALA A 134 -2.75 -24.78 -16.39
N THR A 135 -2.23 -23.55 -16.25
CA THR A 135 -2.29 -22.52 -17.31
C THR A 135 -1.20 -22.70 -18.38
N ALA A 136 -0.08 -23.35 -18.07
CA ALA A 136 1.01 -23.62 -19.00
C ALA A 136 0.82 -24.91 -19.84
N GLY A 137 -0.21 -25.72 -19.54
CA GLY A 137 -0.56 -26.90 -20.34
C GLY A 137 0.44 -28.07 -20.25
N VAL A 138 1.28 -28.11 -19.21
CA VAL A 138 2.45 -29.02 -19.12
C VAL A 138 2.13 -30.38 -18.47
N LEU A 139 0.85 -30.74 -18.29
CA LEU A 139 0.51 -32.04 -17.72
C LEU A 139 0.34 -33.08 -18.82
N ASP A 140 1.44 -33.73 -19.19
CA ASP A 140 1.41 -35.04 -19.87
C ASP A 140 0.91 -36.09 -18.87
N LEU A 141 -0.42 -36.21 -18.79
CA LEU A 141 -1.12 -37.14 -17.89
C LEU A 141 -1.03 -38.62 -18.35
N ASN A 142 -0.18 -38.95 -19.32
CA ASN A 142 -0.15 -40.27 -19.98
C ASN A 142 1.02 -41.18 -19.54
N GLU A 143 1.93 -40.71 -18.69
CA GLU A 143 3.04 -41.52 -18.11
C GLU A 143 2.92 -41.60 -16.56
N PHE A 144 1.86 -42.23 -16.06
CA PHE A 144 1.72 -42.46 -14.62
C PHE A 144 2.37 -43.78 -14.21
N THR A 145 3.61 -43.72 -13.71
CA THR A 145 4.22 -44.77 -12.87
C THR A 145 4.33 -44.27 -11.42
N GLU A 146 4.44 -45.18 -10.44
CA GLU A 146 4.61 -44.79 -9.03
C GLU A 146 5.86 -43.93 -8.79
N GLU A 147 6.97 -44.20 -9.50
CA GLU A 147 8.19 -43.39 -9.45
C GLU A 147 7.96 -41.98 -10.01
N SER A 148 7.27 -41.86 -11.16
CA SER A 148 6.95 -40.56 -11.76
C SER A 148 6.08 -39.69 -10.86
N ILE A 149 5.19 -40.30 -10.06
CA ILE A 149 4.36 -39.58 -9.07
C ILE A 149 5.20 -39.09 -7.89
N ALA A 150 6.10 -39.92 -7.36
CA ALA A 150 6.98 -39.55 -6.26
C ALA A 150 7.93 -38.40 -6.64
N ASP A 151 8.55 -38.48 -7.82
CA ASP A 151 9.42 -37.43 -8.36
C ASP A 151 8.66 -36.12 -8.58
N ALA A 152 7.43 -36.19 -9.11
CA ALA A 152 6.58 -35.01 -9.28
C ALA A 152 6.23 -34.36 -7.93
N ALA A 153 5.94 -35.15 -6.90
CA ALA A 153 5.65 -34.65 -5.56
C ALA A 153 6.88 -33.99 -4.91
N GLU A 154 8.07 -34.60 -5.03
CA GLU A 154 9.32 -34.04 -4.50
C GLU A 154 9.70 -32.73 -5.21
N ARG A 155 9.57 -32.67 -6.54
CA ARG A 155 9.79 -31.45 -7.32
C ARG A 155 8.82 -30.35 -6.92
N PHE A 156 7.53 -30.67 -6.77
CA PHE A 156 6.53 -29.71 -6.32
C PHE A 156 6.85 -29.18 -4.91
N ALA A 157 7.22 -30.05 -3.96
CA ALA A 157 7.60 -29.63 -2.62
C ALA A 157 8.84 -28.71 -2.63
N SER A 158 9.87 -29.08 -3.39
CA SER A 158 11.09 -28.30 -3.56
C SER A 158 10.82 -26.93 -4.20
N GLU A 159 9.96 -26.88 -5.23
CA GLU A 159 9.54 -25.64 -5.86
C GLU A 159 8.80 -24.71 -4.90
N GLN A 160 7.92 -25.26 -4.04
CA GLN A 160 7.20 -24.49 -3.03
C GLN A 160 8.14 -23.89 -1.97
N ILE A 161 9.14 -24.66 -1.53
CA ILE A 161 10.19 -24.17 -0.60
C ILE A 161 11.01 -23.05 -1.25
N ASN A 162 11.47 -23.26 -2.49
CA ASN A 162 12.25 -22.28 -3.23
C ASN A 162 11.44 -21.01 -3.51
N ALA A 163 10.17 -21.14 -3.86
CA ALA A 163 9.24 -20.03 -4.00
C ALA A 163 9.15 -19.25 -2.69
N TYR A 164 8.91 -19.92 -1.56
CA TYR A 164 8.85 -19.25 -0.27
C TYR A 164 10.13 -18.47 0.08
N LEU A 165 11.31 -19.07 -0.14
CA LEU A 165 12.60 -18.42 0.11
C LEU A 165 12.82 -17.20 -0.79
N GLU A 166 12.48 -17.30 -2.08
CA GLU A 166 12.57 -16.19 -3.03
C GLU A 166 11.60 -15.05 -2.70
N ALA A 167 10.37 -15.37 -2.27
CA ALA A 167 9.41 -14.38 -1.78
C ALA A 167 9.96 -13.65 -0.55
N LYS A 168 10.43 -14.40 0.46
CA LYS A 168 11.00 -13.84 1.69
C LYS A 168 12.17 -12.90 1.39
N LYS A 169 13.08 -13.31 0.51
CA LYS A 169 14.22 -12.48 0.05
C LYS A 169 13.74 -11.23 -0.68
N SER A 170 12.78 -11.37 -1.60
CA SER A 170 12.24 -10.24 -2.36
C SER A 170 11.51 -9.24 -1.48
N ILE A 171 10.77 -9.68 -0.45
CA ILE A 171 10.15 -8.82 0.55
C ILE A 171 11.22 -8.06 1.34
N SER A 172 12.27 -8.74 1.81
CA SER A 172 13.37 -8.08 2.52
C SER A 172 14.03 -7.01 1.65
N SER A 173 14.34 -7.33 0.40
CA SER A 173 14.95 -6.38 -0.54
C SER A 173 14.02 -5.22 -0.92
N PHE A 174 12.72 -5.49 -1.04
CA PHE A 174 11.70 -4.47 -1.24
C PHE A 174 11.69 -3.46 -0.09
N ARG A 175 11.66 -3.95 1.16
CA ARG A 175 11.65 -3.12 2.37
C ARG A 175 12.89 -2.25 2.47
N GLU A 176 14.07 -2.83 2.27
CA GLU A 176 15.34 -2.10 2.30
C GLU A 176 15.42 -1.02 1.22
N GLU A 177 14.93 -1.30 0.00
CA GLU A 177 14.98 -0.32 -1.08
C GLU A 177 14.00 0.84 -0.85
N ILE A 178 12.80 0.59 -0.32
CA ILE A 178 11.86 1.65 0.10
C ILE A 178 12.43 2.50 1.24
N LYS A 179 13.04 1.87 2.26
CA LYS A 179 13.76 2.59 3.32
C LYS A 179 14.85 3.48 2.74
N SER A 180 15.64 2.93 1.82
CA SER A 180 16.72 3.66 1.14
C SER A 180 16.21 4.82 0.29
N ILE A 181 15.00 4.71 -0.29
CA ILE A 181 14.31 5.81 -0.96
C ILE A 181 13.97 6.91 0.04
N ALA A 182 13.31 6.57 1.16
CA ALA A 182 12.98 7.54 2.20
C ALA A 182 14.24 8.28 2.72
N GLU A 183 15.33 7.55 2.97
CA GLU A 183 16.62 8.12 3.38
C GLU A 183 17.24 9.03 2.31
N SER A 184 17.06 8.72 1.02
CA SER A 184 17.58 9.55 -0.08
C SER A 184 16.73 10.79 -0.38
N ILE A 185 15.49 10.80 0.11
CA ILE A 185 14.60 11.95 0.01
C ILE A 185 14.96 12.97 1.09
N TYR A 186 15.15 12.53 2.33
CA TYR A 186 15.31 13.44 3.47
C TYR A 186 16.74 13.54 4.04
N GLY A 187 17.64 12.63 3.66
CA GLY A 187 18.93 12.45 4.31
C GLY A 187 18.83 11.60 5.58
N GLN A 188 19.94 10.96 5.97
CA GLN A 188 19.97 10.00 7.09
C GLN A 188 19.67 10.62 8.47
N GLN A 189 19.87 11.94 8.63
CA GLN A 189 19.67 12.64 9.90
C GLN A 189 18.23 13.13 10.10
N SER A 190 17.40 13.13 9.05
CA SER A 190 16.00 13.52 9.17
C SER A 190 15.21 12.46 9.93
N MET A 191 14.20 12.89 10.68
CA MET A 191 13.23 12.00 11.34
C MET A 191 11.96 11.80 10.50
N LEU A 192 11.81 12.53 9.39
CA LEU A 192 10.58 12.51 8.60
C LEU A 192 10.38 11.16 7.88
N PRO A 193 9.21 10.51 8.01
CA PRO A 193 8.87 9.33 7.24
C PRO A 193 8.34 9.70 5.84
N LEU A 194 8.42 8.74 4.92
CA LEU A 194 7.58 8.72 3.73
C LEU A 194 6.16 8.32 4.15
N VAL A 195 5.20 9.22 3.96
CA VAL A 195 3.81 9.00 4.42
C VAL A 195 2.97 8.45 3.27
N PHE A 196 2.26 7.36 3.51
CA PHE A 196 1.25 6.81 2.63
C PHE A 196 -0.13 7.15 3.17
N ILE A 197 -0.94 7.85 2.40
CA ILE A 197 -2.34 8.13 2.73
C ILE A 197 -3.22 7.18 1.90
N ILE A 198 -3.91 6.27 2.56
CA ILE A 198 -4.90 5.37 1.95
C ILE A 198 -6.30 5.92 2.23
N ASP A 199 -7.08 6.16 1.19
CA ASP A 199 -8.47 6.61 1.28
C ASP A 199 -9.45 5.53 0.77
N GLU A 200 -10.70 5.67 1.20
CA GLU A 200 -11.88 4.88 0.76
C GLU A 200 -11.75 3.35 0.90
N LEU A 201 -10.96 2.88 1.86
CA LEU A 201 -10.76 1.44 2.09
C LEU A 201 -12.08 0.71 2.45
N ASP A 202 -12.97 1.36 3.20
CA ASP A 202 -14.27 0.84 3.62
C ASP A 202 -15.27 0.63 2.46
N ARG A 203 -14.98 1.15 1.26
CA ARG A 203 -15.83 1.01 0.07
C ARG A 203 -15.38 -0.08 -0.89
N CYS A 204 -14.19 -0.64 -0.68
CA CYS A 204 -13.65 -1.69 -1.51
C CYS A 204 -14.46 -2.98 -1.36
N ARG A 205 -14.46 -3.81 -2.41
CA ARG A 205 -14.90 -5.21 -2.32
C ARG A 205 -14.18 -5.91 -1.15
N PRO A 206 -14.84 -6.76 -0.36
CA PRO A 206 -14.23 -7.33 0.85
C PRO A 206 -12.84 -7.97 0.64
N PRO A 207 -12.61 -8.81 -0.41
CA PRO A 207 -11.29 -9.38 -0.64
C PRO A 207 -10.22 -8.32 -0.91
N HIS A 208 -10.57 -7.26 -1.63
CA HIS A 208 -9.67 -6.16 -1.97
C HIS A 208 -9.30 -5.36 -0.72
N ALA A 209 -10.27 -5.02 0.13
CA ALA A 209 -10.02 -4.30 1.39
C ALA A 209 -9.07 -5.06 2.32
N VAL A 210 -9.32 -6.36 2.53
CA VAL A 210 -8.46 -7.24 3.33
C VAL A 210 -7.07 -7.31 2.73
N ARG A 211 -6.97 -7.45 1.40
CA ARG A 211 -5.69 -7.54 0.71
C ARG A 211 -4.85 -6.27 0.85
N VAL A 212 -5.46 -5.07 0.78
CA VAL A 212 -4.75 -3.80 1.06
C VAL A 212 -4.19 -3.79 2.48
N LEU A 213 -4.96 -4.22 3.48
CA LEU A 213 -4.48 -4.31 4.87
C LEU A 213 -3.33 -5.33 5.03
N GLU A 214 -3.41 -6.48 4.34
CA GLU A 214 -2.32 -7.46 4.31
C GLU A 214 -1.05 -6.87 3.72
N ILE A 215 -1.16 -6.11 2.63
CA ILE A 215 -0.02 -5.43 2.00
C ILE A 215 0.62 -4.45 2.97
N VAL A 216 -0.17 -3.58 3.61
CA VAL A 216 0.34 -2.62 4.60
C VAL A 216 1.06 -3.36 5.74
N LYS A 217 0.46 -4.41 6.29
CA LYS A 217 1.02 -5.18 7.41
C LYS A 217 2.28 -5.96 7.02
N HIS A 218 2.24 -6.70 5.92
CA HIS A 218 3.28 -7.67 5.57
C HIS A 218 4.38 -7.09 4.69
N LEU A 219 4.14 -6.03 3.92
CA LEU A 219 5.13 -5.47 3.01
C LEU A 219 5.70 -4.15 3.50
N PHE A 220 4.92 -3.35 4.24
CA PHE A 220 5.27 -1.97 4.57
C PHE A 220 5.59 -1.71 6.06
N SER A 221 5.86 -2.75 6.84
CA SER A 221 6.53 -2.59 8.13
C SER A 221 8.01 -2.27 7.90
N ILE A 222 8.29 -0.97 7.64
CA ILE A 222 9.57 -0.43 7.21
C ILE A 222 9.85 0.85 8.01
N ASP A 223 11.04 0.98 8.58
CA ASP A 223 11.45 2.23 9.23
C ASP A 223 11.37 3.38 8.23
N ARG A 224 11.00 4.57 8.71
CA ARG A 224 10.83 5.79 7.90
C ARG A 224 9.69 5.68 6.90
N VAL A 225 8.73 4.79 7.15
CA VAL A 225 7.48 4.71 6.41
C VAL A 225 6.32 4.76 7.40
N ALA A 226 5.34 5.60 7.11
CA ALA A 226 4.13 5.72 7.91
C ALA A 226 2.89 5.62 7.01
N PHE A 227 1.81 5.01 7.50
CA PHE A 227 0.53 4.90 6.84
C PHE A 227 -0.54 5.66 7.63
N VAL A 228 -1.37 6.42 6.91
CA VAL A 228 -2.62 6.99 7.40
C VAL A 228 -3.75 6.41 6.56
N ILE A 229 -4.64 5.64 7.19
CA ILE A 229 -5.72 4.93 6.49
C ILE A 229 -7.06 5.51 6.92
N ALA A 230 -7.77 6.17 6.01
CA ALA A 230 -9.16 6.55 6.27
C ALA A 230 -10.09 5.38 6.02
N LEU A 231 -10.96 5.12 6.99
CA LEU A 231 -11.94 4.05 6.92
C LEU A 231 -13.16 4.35 7.81
N ASP A 232 -14.22 3.61 7.60
CA ASP A 232 -15.29 3.40 8.56
C ASP A 232 -15.12 1.98 9.11
N ALA A 233 -14.72 1.87 10.38
CA ALA A 233 -14.36 0.60 11.00
C ALA A 233 -15.58 -0.34 11.11
N GLU A 234 -16.78 0.21 11.30
CA GLU A 234 -18.00 -0.58 11.40
C GLU A 234 -18.35 -1.16 10.02
N GLN A 235 -18.33 -0.33 8.97
CA GLN A 235 -18.58 -0.78 7.60
C GLN A 235 -17.53 -1.78 7.12
N LEU A 236 -16.25 -1.51 7.41
CA LEU A 236 -15.17 -2.43 7.10
C LEU A 236 -15.36 -3.77 7.82
N ALA A 237 -15.77 -3.76 9.09
CA ALA A 237 -16.07 -5.00 9.82
C ALA A 237 -17.28 -5.76 9.26
N HIS A 238 -18.30 -5.06 8.75
CA HIS A 238 -19.40 -5.69 8.01
C HIS A 238 -18.91 -6.38 6.73
N SER A 239 -18.06 -5.71 5.95
CA SER A 239 -17.45 -6.28 4.75
C SER A 239 -16.57 -7.50 5.08
N ILE A 240 -15.73 -7.41 6.11
CA ILE A 240 -14.82 -8.51 6.51
C ILE A 240 -15.60 -9.74 7.01
N ARG A 241 -16.74 -9.53 7.70
CA ARG A 241 -17.61 -10.65 8.14
C ARG A 241 -18.12 -11.51 6.99
N THR A 242 -18.22 -10.99 5.77
CA THR A 242 -18.63 -11.82 4.61
C THR A 242 -17.54 -12.81 4.19
N LEU A 243 -16.28 -12.58 4.58
CA LEU A 243 -15.15 -13.45 4.26
C LEU A 243 -14.86 -14.46 5.36
N TYR A 244 -14.93 -14.03 6.62
CA TYR A 244 -14.50 -14.86 7.76
C TYR A 244 -15.65 -15.39 8.63
N GLY A 245 -16.90 -14.94 8.41
CA GLY A 245 -18.06 -15.32 9.21
C GLY A 245 -18.35 -14.36 10.38
N GLN A 246 -19.39 -14.65 11.17
CA GLN A 246 -19.80 -13.84 12.31
C GLN A 246 -19.17 -14.33 13.62
N GLY A 247 -18.79 -13.40 14.50
CA GLY A 247 -18.28 -13.70 15.85
C GLY A 247 -16.76 -13.86 15.99
N MET A 248 -15.99 -13.43 14.98
CA MET A 248 -14.57 -13.10 15.14
C MET A 248 -14.39 -11.69 15.71
#